data_AF-A0AAW1BPX9-F1
#
_entry.id   AF-A0AAW1BPX9-F1
#
_cell.length_a   1.000
_cell.length_b   1.000
_cell.length_c   1.000
_cell.angle_alpha   90.00
_cell.angle_beta   90.00
_cell.angle_gamma   90.00
#
_symmetry.space_group_name_H-M   'P 1'
#
loop_
_entity.id
_entity.type
_entity.pdbx_description
1 polymer ?
#
loop_
_entity_poly.entity_id
_entity_poly.type
_entity_poly.pdbx_seq_one_letter_code
_entity_poly.pdbx_strand_id
1 'polypeptide(L)'
;MKKKVEHGALVHHNGTVTCLEFYGSAHLLSGAEDGLICIWNTKKWECLKSIQAHKGHVTSLSIHPSGKLALSVGTDKTLRTWNLVEGRSAFIKNIKQNAHLVKWSPSGEIYVVAIANKVDIYDLETASISGTIATEKRISSIKFITASILAITGDEEFVRLFDCESQKCLCEFKAHENRIKALYNFKMEGLHILVTASSDGYIKAWNLDIDKIENAPSLLCEVNTKARLTCLAVWLKRDFETEQIPVEATTSSSQVHEAEQPSLKKKKIYLCNCSCIREMGLDWIGFGYAALVASGGIIGYAKAGSVPSLAAGLLFGGIAGLGAYQLSQDPKNIWLSLIASGTLAGIMGMRFYNSGKIMPAGLIAGASLMMVGRLGLKMYDKPHNG
;
A
#
# COMPACT_ATOMS: atom_id res chain seq x y z
N MET A 1 12.43 -11.60 1.61
CA MET A 1 11.61 -10.60 2.33
C MET A 1 12.30 -9.24 2.19
N LYS A 2 11.61 -8.22 1.68
CA LYS A 2 12.16 -6.86 1.55
C LYS A 2 12.64 -6.39 2.93
N LYS A 3 13.87 -5.91 3.02
CA LYS A 3 14.40 -5.30 4.25
C LYS A 3 13.54 -4.06 4.50
N LYS A 4 12.68 -4.12 5.52
CA LYS A 4 11.93 -2.93 5.97
C LYS A 4 12.98 -1.96 6.47
N VAL A 5 13.16 -0.85 5.74
CA VAL A 5 13.99 0.26 6.19
C VAL A 5 13.05 1.24 6.87
N GLU A 6 13.20 1.35 8.18
CA GLU A 6 12.49 2.36 8.96
C GLU A 6 13.20 3.70 8.74
N HIS A 7 12.51 4.65 8.13
CA HIS A 7 13.07 5.98 7.90
C HIS A 7 12.93 6.91 9.11
N GLY A 8 11.95 6.67 9.97
CA GLY A 8 11.70 7.48 11.16
C GLY A 8 10.44 7.07 11.90
N ALA A 9 10.26 7.61 13.10
CA ALA A 9 9.08 7.41 13.93
C ALA A 9 8.59 8.76 14.49
N LEU A 10 7.27 8.97 14.46
CA LEU A 10 6.64 10.18 14.97
C LEU A 10 6.37 10.04 16.47
N VAL A 11 7.38 10.28 17.31
CA VAL A 11 7.32 10.00 18.77
C VAL A 11 7.10 11.25 19.63
N HIS A 12 6.57 12.34 19.07
CA HIS A 12 6.36 13.58 19.82
C HIS A 12 4.97 13.64 20.49
N HIS A 13 3.97 12.97 19.92
CA HIS A 13 2.59 13.02 20.42
C HIS A 13 2.36 12.17 21.67
N ASN A 14 1.50 12.66 22.55
CA ASN A 14 1.03 11.97 23.75
C ASN A 14 -0.42 11.48 23.59
N GLY A 15 -0.67 10.75 22.49
CA GLY A 15 -1.99 10.27 22.10
C GLY A 15 -1.94 9.49 20.79
N THR A 16 -3.07 9.02 20.29
CA THR A 16 -3.09 8.44 18.94
C THR A 16 -3.07 9.55 17.89
N VAL A 17 -2.31 9.33 16.82
CA VAL A 17 -2.27 10.24 15.67
C VAL A 17 -3.53 9.96 14.85
N THR A 18 -4.37 10.97 14.74
CA THR A 18 -5.68 10.89 14.08
C THR A 18 -5.59 11.26 12.60
N CYS A 19 -4.70 12.19 12.25
CA CYS A 19 -4.55 12.68 10.89
C CYS A 19 -3.08 12.97 10.54
N LEU A 20 -2.77 12.74 9.25
CA LEU A 20 -1.45 12.96 8.67
C LEU A 20 -1.64 13.61 7.29
N GLU A 21 -0.85 14.63 7.00
CA GLU A 21 -0.85 15.25 5.68
C GLU A 21 0.51 15.79 5.27
N PHE A 22 0.94 15.34 4.09
CA PHE A 22 2.20 15.78 3.50
C PHE A 22 2.00 17.09 2.73
N TYR A 23 2.99 17.97 2.83
CA TYR A 23 3.15 19.11 1.94
C TYR A 23 4.44 18.92 1.14
N GLY A 24 4.25 18.61 -0.15
CA GLY A 24 5.36 18.27 -1.05
C GLY A 24 6.17 17.08 -0.54
N SER A 25 7.48 17.13 -0.77
CA SER A 25 8.42 16.09 -0.34
C SER A 25 9.14 16.41 0.97
N ALA A 26 8.96 17.60 1.53
CA ALA A 26 9.82 18.16 2.60
C ALA A 26 9.13 18.25 3.98
N HIS A 27 7.81 18.43 4.00
CA HIS A 27 7.08 18.68 5.24
C HIS A 27 5.92 17.71 5.43
N LEU A 28 5.72 17.29 6.67
CA LEU A 28 4.57 16.49 7.10
C LEU A 28 3.93 17.17 8.31
N LEU A 29 2.62 17.30 8.30
CA LEU A 29 1.85 17.72 9.47
C LEU A 29 1.13 16.52 10.05
N SER A 30 1.18 16.39 11.37
CA SER A 30 0.43 15.38 12.13
C SER A 30 -0.44 16.04 13.18
N GLY A 31 -1.69 15.58 13.28
CA GLY A 31 -2.61 15.92 14.36
C GLY A 31 -2.91 14.69 15.20
N ALA A 32 -3.09 14.89 16.51
CA ALA A 32 -3.34 13.80 17.44
C ALA A 32 -4.41 14.13 18.48
N GLU A 33 -4.76 13.11 19.27
CA GLU A 33 -5.73 13.22 20.36
C GLU A 33 -5.26 14.13 21.51
N ASP A 34 -3.97 14.39 21.63
CA ASP A 34 -3.40 15.34 22.60
C ASP A 34 -3.74 16.81 22.28
N GLY A 35 -4.39 17.07 21.14
CA GLY A 35 -4.72 18.42 20.68
C GLY A 35 -3.53 19.16 20.05
N LEU A 36 -2.38 18.50 19.91
CA LEU A 36 -1.20 19.05 19.26
C LEU A 36 -1.25 18.82 17.76
N ILE A 37 -0.72 19.81 17.03
CA ILE A 37 -0.28 19.64 15.65
C ILE A 37 1.24 19.74 15.65
N CYS A 38 1.91 18.71 15.11
CA CYS A 38 3.35 18.72 14.93
C CYS A 38 3.71 18.86 13.45
N ILE A 39 4.70 19.70 13.17
CA ILE A 39 5.29 19.90 11.85
C ILE A 39 6.62 19.15 11.83
N TRP A 40 6.79 18.28 10.84
CA TRP A 40 7.94 17.40 10.69
C TRP A 40 8.71 17.72 9.42
N ASN A 41 10.03 17.56 9.48
CA ASN A 41 10.88 17.51 8.30
C ASN A 41 10.96 16.06 7.80
N THR A 42 10.54 15.78 6.58
CA THR A 42 10.52 14.42 6.01
C THR A 42 11.90 13.87 5.65
N LYS A 43 12.93 14.72 5.53
CA LYS A 43 14.30 14.27 5.22
C LYS A 43 14.96 13.63 6.44
N LYS A 44 14.83 14.27 7.60
CA LYS A 44 15.43 13.82 8.87
C LYS A 44 14.44 13.19 9.84
N TRP A 45 13.14 13.29 9.57
CA TRP A 45 12.05 12.89 10.46
C TRP A 45 12.09 13.54 11.85
N GLU A 46 12.59 14.78 11.89
CA GLU A 46 12.66 15.59 13.10
C GLU A 46 11.42 16.48 13.23
N CYS A 47 10.93 16.64 14.46
CA CYS A 47 9.85 17.57 14.77
C CYS A 47 10.42 18.99 14.76
N LEU A 48 10.00 19.80 13.80
CA LEU A 48 10.42 21.20 13.68
C LEU A 48 9.67 22.09 14.66
N LYS A 49 8.37 21.85 14.83
CA LYS A 49 7.50 22.67 15.68
C LYS A 49 6.32 21.87 16.18
N SER A 50 6.00 22.01 17.46
CA SER A 50 4.74 21.56 18.04
C SER A 50 3.86 22.76 18.37
N ILE A 51 2.58 22.66 18.04
CA ILE A 51 1.60 23.74 18.18
C ILE A 51 0.42 23.19 18.97
N GLN A 52 0.08 23.82 20.10
CA GLN A 52 -1.16 23.51 20.82
C GLN A 52 -2.34 24.05 20.03
N ALA A 53 -2.88 23.18 19.18
CA ALA A 53 -3.86 23.58 18.20
C ALA A 53 -5.25 23.63 18.78
N HIS A 54 -5.65 22.56 19.47
CA HIS A 54 -7.00 22.39 20.01
C HIS A 54 -6.94 22.07 21.50
N LYS A 55 -8.03 22.37 22.22
CA LYS A 55 -8.19 21.92 23.61
C LYS A 55 -8.62 20.45 23.70
N GLY A 56 -9.28 19.98 22.64
CA GLY A 56 -9.65 18.58 22.45
C GLY A 56 -8.82 17.91 21.36
N HIS A 57 -9.25 16.72 20.95
CA HIS A 57 -8.58 15.92 19.92
C HIS A 57 -8.64 16.64 18.57
N VAL A 58 -7.52 16.68 17.86
CA VAL A 58 -7.52 17.09 16.45
C VAL A 58 -8.17 15.96 15.66
N THR A 59 -9.21 16.22 14.88
CA THR A 59 -9.91 15.20 14.10
C THR A 59 -9.40 15.13 12.68
N SER A 60 -9.08 16.28 12.08
CA SER A 60 -8.64 16.36 10.70
C SER A 60 -7.79 17.60 10.46
N LEU A 61 -6.95 17.51 9.43
CA LEU A 61 -6.02 18.54 9.02
C LEU A 61 -6.04 18.65 7.48
N SER A 62 -5.97 19.89 6.99
CA SER A 62 -5.80 20.19 5.57
C SER A 62 -4.80 21.32 5.36
N ILE A 63 -3.82 21.12 4.49
CA ILE A 63 -2.84 22.14 4.08
C ILE A 63 -3.36 22.84 2.82
N HIS A 64 -3.21 24.16 2.77
CA HIS A 64 -3.53 24.95 1.58
C HIS A 64 -2.50 24.67 0.47
N PRO A 65 -2.89 24.62 -0.81
CA PRO A 65 -1.96 24.38 -1.92
C PRO A 65 -0.74 25.33 -1.94
N SER A 66 -0.88 26.57 -1.47
CA SER A 66 0.22 27.53 -1.34
C SER A 66 1.27 27.16 -0.29
N GLY A 67 0.94 26.25 0.64
CA GLY A 67 1.80 25.88 1.78
C GLY A 67 1.89 26.92 2.89
N LYS A 68 1.22 28.07 2.75
CA LYS A 68 1.28 29.16 3.73
C LYS A 68 0.23 29.03 4.84
N LEU A 69 -0.88 28.35 4.54
CA LEU A 69 -2.00 28.17 5.45
C LEU A 69 -2.26 26.69 5.70
N ALA A 70 -2.70 26.38 6.92
CA ALA A 70 -3.28 25.09 7.26
C ALA A 70 -4.60 25.27 7.99
N LEU A 71 -5.53 24.33 7.79
CA LEU A 71 -6.77 24.22 8.53
C LEU A 71 -6.72 23.01 9.44
N SER A 72 -7.24 23.18 10.64
CA SER A 72 -7.44 22.09 11.59
C SER A 72 -8.82 22.18 12.21
N VAL A 73 -9.36 21.00 12.50
CA VAL A 73 -10.63 20.85 13.20
C VAL A 73 -10.41 19.93 14.38
N GLY A 74 -11.11 20.20 15.47
CA GLY A 74 -11.07 19.35 16.66
C GLY A 74 -12.43 19.08 17.29
N THR A 75 -12.42 18.20 18.29
CA THR A 75 -13.58 17.88 19.13
C THR A 75 -14.00 19.03 20.04
N ASP A 76 -13.19 20.11 20.09
CA ASP A 76 -13.53 21.36 20.76
C ASP A 76 -14.50 22.24 19.97
N LYS A 77 -15.05 21.73 18.85
CA LYS A 77 -16.04 22.41 17.98
C LYS A 77 -15.49 23.66 17.32
N THR A 78 -14.16 23.80 17.24
CA THR A 78 -13.51 24.91 16.56
C THR A 78 -12.87 24.47 15.25
N LEU A 79 -12.97 25.34 14.25
CA LEU A 79 -12.13 25.33 13.06
C LEU A 79 -11.08 26.41 13.25
N ARG A 80 -9.81 26.05 13.04
CA ARG A 80 -8.70 26.95 13.19
C ARG A 80 -7.90 27.02 11.91
N THR A 81 -7.53 28.24 11.54
CA THR A 81 -6.61 28.52 10.44
C THR A 81 -5.26 28.90 11.03
N TRP A 82 -4.20 28.29 10.51
CA TRP A 82 -2.83 28.48 10.94
C TRP A 82 -2.04 29.14 9.82
N ASN A 83 -1.32 30.21 10.16
CA ASN A 83 -0.28 30.74 9.30
C ASN A 83 1.00 29.92 9.55
N LEU A 84 1.41 29.14 8.56
CA LEU A 84 2.61 28.28 8.63
C LEU A 84 3.91 29.06 8.50
N VAL A 85 3.89 30.27 7.93
CA VAL A 85 5.07 31.13 7.78
C VAL A 85 5.45 31.74 9.14
N GLU A 86 4.48 32.33 9.82
CA GLU A 86 4.68 32.90 11.17
C GLU A 86 4.58 31.84 12.27
N GLY A 87 3.96 30.71 11.95
CA GLY A 87 3.67 29.62 12.87
C GLY A 87 2.76 30.04 14.03
N ARG A 88 1.72 30.84 13.74
CA ARG A 88 0.71 31.33 14.69
C ARG A 88 -0.71 31.03 14.17
N SER A 89 -1.69 31.00 15.08
CA SER A 89 -3.10 30.90 14.70
C SER A 89 -3.55 32.20 14.05
N ALA A 90 -4.07 32.13 12.83
CA ALA A 90 -4.58 33.28 12.09
C ALA A 90 -6.04 33.56 12.44
N PHE A 91 -6.89 32.53 12.40
CA PHE A 91 -8.33 32.67 12.59
C PHE A 91 -8.93 31.47 13.34
N ILE A 92 -9.95 31.72 14.15
CA ILE A 92 -10.66 30.69 14.93
C ILE A 92 -12.16 30.91 14.77
N LYS A 93 -12.86 29.89 14.27
CA LYS A 93 -14.32 29.88 14.11
C LYS A 93 -14.94 28.79 14.97
N ASN A 94 -15.99 29.13 15.70
CA ASN A 94 -16.76 28.16 16.47
C ASN A 94 -17.90 27.61 15.60
N ILE A 95 -17.83 26.31 15.29
CA ILE A 95 -18.78 25.59 14.42
C ILE A 95 -19.95 25.01 15.23
N LYS A 96 -19.94 25.10 16.57
CA LYS A 96 -20.95 24.61 17.52
C LYS A 96 -21.18 23.08 17.52
N GLN A 97 -20.72 22.38 16.48
CA GLN A 97 -20.77 20.94 16.32
C GLN A 97 -19.39 20.36 16.03
N ASN A 98 -19.23 19.05 16.25
CA ASN A 98 -17.97 18.36 16.02
C ASN A 98 -17.81 18.10 14.51
N ALA A 99 -16.92 18.83 13.87
CA ALA A 99 -16.48 18.50 12.53
C ALA A 99 -15.44 17.38 12.57
N HIS A 100 -15.52 16.47 11.61
CA HIS A 100 -14.70 15.26 11.57
C HIS A 100 -13.73 15.22 10.39
N LEU A 101 -13.99 16.00 9.34
CA LEU A 101 -13.10 16.13 8.19
C LEU A 101 -13.02 17.59 7.76
N VAL A 102 -11.82 18.00 7.33
CA VAL A 102 -11.60 19.26 6.64
C VAL A 102 -10.70 19.01 5.43
N LYS A 103 -11.04 19.60 4.28
CA LYS A 103 -10.21 19.55 3.08
C LYS A 103 -10.24 20.85 2.30
N TRP A 104 -9.05 21.32 1.91
CA TRP A 104 -8.86 22.38 0.94
C TRP A 104 -9.13 21.88 -0.48
N SER A 105 -9.67 22.75 -1.32
CA SER A 105 -9.67 22.51 -2.75
C SER A 105 -8.25 22.58 -3.31
N PRO A 106 -7.96 21.89 -4.43
CA PRO A 106 -6.70 22.01 -5.13
C PRO A 106 -6.43 23.43 -5.66
N SER A 107 -7.46 24.25 -5.91
CA SER A 107 -7.30 25.66 -6.28
C SER A 107 -6.93 26.53 -5.08
N GLY A 108 -7.39 26.17 -3.88
CA GLY A 108 -7.15 26.91 -2.65
C GLY A 108 -8.10 28.08 -2.42
N GLU A 109 -9.15 28.21 -3.24
CA GLU A 109 -10.19 29.24 -3.08
C GLU A 109 -11.29 28.81 -2.10
N ILE A 110 -11.62 27.51 -2.11
CA ILE A 110 -12.66 26.95 -1.26
C ILE A 110 -12.09 25.87 -0.33
N TYR A 111 -12.74 25.68 0.80
CA TYR A 111 -12.49 24.55 1.68
C TYR A 111 -13.80 23.96 2.17
N VAL A 112 -13.74 22.68 2.47
CA VAL A 112 -14.90 21.88 2.84
C VAL A 112 -14.74 21.38 4.26
N VAL A 113 -15.80 21.51 5.06
CA VAL A 113 -15.87 21.01 6.43
C VAL A 113 -17.03 20.03 6.54
N ALA A 114 -16.74 18.80 6.97
CA ALA A 114 -17.76 17.79 7.18
C ALA A 114 -18.19 17.73 8.66
N ILE A 115 -19.49 17.88 8.89
CA ILE A 115 -20.14 17.82 10.20
C ILE A 115 -21.20 16.73 10.15
N ALA A 116 -20.95 15.61 10.84
CA ALA A 116 -21.79 14.41 10.82
C ALA A 116 -22.17 13.92 9.39
N ASN A 117 -23.33 14.30 8.88
CA ASN A 117 -23.86 13.97 7.56
C ASN A 117 -23.99 15.17 6.61
N LYS A 118 -23.53 16.35 7.04
CA LYS A 118 -23.53 17.58 6.27
C LYS A 118 -22.11 17.98 5.89
N VAL A 119 -21.98 18.59 4.74
CA VAL A 119 -20.74 19.13 4.19
C VAL A 119 -20.97 20.59 3.91
N ASP A 120 -20.35 21.45 4.71
CA ASP A 120 -20.38 22.88 4.50
C ASP A 120 -19.19 23.28 3.62
N ILE A 121 -19.49 23.97 2.52
CA ILE A 121 -18.52 24.55 1.61
C ILE A 121 -18.31 26.00 2.05
N TYR A 122 -17.06 26.35 2.29
CA TYR A 122 -16.65 27.69 2.65
C TYR A 122 -15.81 28.28 1.55
N ASP A 123 -16.08 29.56 1.28
CA ASP A 123 -15.24 30.38 0.45
C ASP A 123 -14.22 31.14 1.31
N LEU A 124 -12.98 31.22 0.82
CA LEU A 124 -11.88 31.89 1.52
C LEU A 124 -12.06 33.40 1.51
N GLU A 125 -12.51 33.99 0.41
CA GLU A 125 -12.61 35.45 0.26
C GLU A 125 -13.70 36.03 1.17
N THR A 126 -14.88 35.42 1.13
CA THR A 126 -16.03 35.89 1.93
C THR A 126 -16.02 35.36 3.37
N ALA A 127 -15.18 34.37 3.69
CA ALA A 127 -15.16 33.64 4.97
C ALA A 127 -16.54 33.09 5.41
N SER A 128 -17.45 32.94 4.45
CA SER A 128 -18.86 32.58 4.63
C SER A 128 -19.13 31.20 4.04
N ILE A 129 -20.30 30.64 4.37
CA ILE A 129 -20.75 29.35 3.84
C ILE A 129 -21.37 29.63 2.47
N SER A 130 -20.75 29.12 1.40
CA SER A 130 -21.29 29.24 0.03
C SER A 130 -22.41 28.22 -0.21
N GLY A 131 -22.33 27.06 0.42
CA GLY A 131 -23.32 25.99 0.27
C GLY A 131 -23.21 24.91 1.34
N THR A 132 -24.29 24.15 1.50
CA THR A 132 -24.31 22.97 2.38
C THR A 132 -24.89 21.78 1.61
N ILE A 133 -24.10 20.72 1.48
CA ILE A 133 -24.53 19.44 0.91
C ILE A 133 -24.92 18.52 2.07
N ALA A 134 -26.16 18.07 2.11
CA ALA A 134 -26.64 17.10 3.11
C ALA A 134 -26.71 15.69 2.50
N THR A 135 -26.24 14.71 3.25
CA THR A 135 -26.33 13.28 2.92
C THR A 135 -27.15 12.54 3.98
N GLU A 136 -27.73 11.39 3.62
CA GLU A 136 -28.60 10.65 4.54
C GLU A 136 -27.80 9.98 5.67
N LYS A 137 -26.69 9.32 5.32
CA LYS A 137 -25.82 8.67 6.31
C LYS A 137 -24.58 9.50 6.63
N ARG A 138 -23.83 9.01 7.62
CA ARG A 138 -22.57 9.61 8.07
C ARG A 138 -21.52 9.54 6.97
N ILE A 139 -20.75 10.62 6.85
CA ILE A 139 -19.66 10.75 5.89
C ILE A 139 -18.40 10.11 6.47
N SER A 140 -17.65 9.40 5.61
CA SER A 140 -16.42 8.69 5.97
C SER A 140 -15.19 9.34 5.35
N SER A 141 -15.27 9.76 4.09
CA SER A 141 -14.15 10.39 3.37
C SER A 141 -14.66 11.34 2.29
N ILE A 142 -13.92 12.42 2.10
CA ILE A 142 -14.16 13.46 1.09
C ILE A 142 -12.85 13.71 0.34
N LYS A 143 -12.90 13.78 -1.00
CA LYS A 143 -11.78 14.23 -1.83
C LYS A 143 -12.26 15.09 -2.99
N PHE A 144 -11.47 16.10 -3.30
CA PHE A 144 -11.63 16.86 -4.52
C PHE A 144 -11.04 16.08 -5.70
N ILE A 145 -11.85 15.86 -6.74
CA ILE A 145 -11.37 15.32 -8.02
C ILE A 145 -10.71 16.43 -8.83
N THR A 146 -11.39 17.58 -8.87
CA THR A 146 -10.98 18.82 -9.56
C THR A 146 -11.19 20.00 -8.60
N ALA A 147 -10.92 21.24 -9.01
CA ALA A 147 -11.15 22.43 -8.18
C ALA A 147 -12.62 22.58 -7.73
N SER A 148 -13.58 22.24 -8.60
CA SER A 148 -15.02 22.37 -8.36
C SER A 148 -15.72 21.04 -8.00
N ILE A 149 -15.17 19.90 -8.42
CA ILE A 149 -15.84 18.60 -8.28
C ILE A 149 -15.37 17.89 -7.00
N LEU A 150 -16.34 17.54 -6.16
CA LEU A 150 -16.16 16.88 -4.87
C LEU A 150 -16.71 15.45 -4.90
N ALA A 151 -15.87 14.48 -4.54
CA ALA A 151 -16.31 13.11 -4.28
C ALA A 151 -16.59 12.93 -2.78
N ILE A 152 -17.80 12.51 -2.45
CA ILE A 152 -18.26 12.22 -1.09
C ILE A 152 -18.55 10.72 -0.97
N THR A 153 -18.04 10.14 0.10
CA THR A 153 -18.31 8.75 0.49
C THR A 153 -18.68 8.68 1.96
N GLY A 154 -19.50 7.70 2.32
CA GLY A 154 -20.03 7.56 3.66
C GLY A 154 -20.15 6.12 4.12
N ASP A 155 -20.98 5.92 5.14
CA ASP A 155 -21.43 4.60 5.56
C ASP A 155 -22.45 3.96 4.57
N GLU A 156 -22.48 4.47 3.32
CA GLU A 156 -23.28 4.00 2.20
C GLU A 156 -22.42 3.23 1.19
N GLU A 157 -23.12 2.52 0.30
CA GLU A 157 -22.59 1.75 -0.82
C GLU A 157 -22.23 2.61 -2.04
N PHE A 158 -22.76 3.84 -2.05
CA PHE A 158 -22.66 4.77 -3.16
C PHE A 158 -21.48 5.72 -3.00
N VAL A 159 -20.89 6.07 -4.14
CA VAL A 159 -20.03 7.24 -4.29
C VAL A 159 -20.86 8.31 -4.96
N ARG A 160 -20.88 9.52 -4.38
CA ARG A 160 -21.56 10.68 -4.96
C ARG A 160 -20.55 11.73 -5.36
N LEU A 161 -20.70 12.24 -6.58
CA LEU A 161 -19.92 13.35 -7.10
C LEU A 161 -20.81 14.58 -7.11
N PHE A 162 -20.34 15.65 -6.47
CA PHE A 162 -21.03 16.92 -6.38
C PHE A 162 -20.22 18.00 -7.06
N ASP A 163 -20.93 18.95 -7.66
CA ASP A 163 -20.36 20.22 -8.04
C ASP A 163 -20.45 21.20 -6.86
N CYS A 164 -19.34 21.85 -6.52
CA CYS A 164 -19.28 22.80 -5.41
C CYS A 164 -20.00 24.13 -5.71
N GLU A 165 -20.05 24.54 -6.97
CA GLU A 165 -20.70 25.81 -7.36
C GLU A 165 -22.22 25.66 -7.39
N SER A 166 -22.73 24.67 -8.14
CA SER A 166 -24.17 24.45 -8.28
C SER A 166 -24.80 23.63 -7.14
N GLN A 167 -23.98 23.00 -6.29
CA GLN A 167 -24.42 22.11 -5.19
C GLN A 167 -25.25 20.91 -5.67
N LYS A 168 -25.24 20.62 -6.97
CA LYS A 168 -25.97 19.50 -7.56
C LYS A 168 -25.15 18.22 -7.49
N CYS A 169 -25.84 17.10 -7.26
CA CYS A 169 -25.25 15.79 -7.46
C CYS A 169 -25.11 15.55 -8.96
N LEU A 170 -23.88 15.44 -9.44
CA LEU A 170 -23.56 15.18 -10.84
C LEU A 170 -23.69 13.70 -11.17
N CYS A 171 -23.21 12.85 -10.26
CA CYS A 171 -23.15 11.41 -10.47
C CYS A 171 -23.34 10.68 -9.15
N GLU A 172 -24.15 9.63 -9.18
CA GLU A 172 -24.28 8.67 -8.10
C GLU A 172 -24.14 7.27 -8.69
N PHE A 173 -23.21 6.48 -8.16
CA PHE A 173 -23.03 5.10 -8.59
C PHE A 173 -22.72 4.18 -7.41
N LYS A 174 -23.21 2.95 -7.49
CA LYS A 174 -22.98 1.92 -6.48
C LYS A 174 -21.58 1.34 -6.67
N ALA A 175 -20.65 1.69 -5.79
CA ALA A 175 -19.28 1.21 -5.89
C ALA A 175 -19.09 -0.13 -5.16
N HIS A 176 -19.70 -0.27 -3.98
CA HIS A 176 -19.49 -1.40 -3.07
C HIS A 176 -20.81 -1.93 -2.51
N GLU A 177 -20.77 -3.08 -1.82
CA GLU A 177 -21.92 -3.65 -1.11
C GLU A 177 -21.94 -3.27 0.37
N ASN A 178 -20.88 -2.63 0.84
CA ASN A 178 -20.75 -2.15 2.20
C ASN A 178 -20.18 -0.74 2.19
N ARG A 179 -20.07 -0.14 3.38
CA ARG A 179 -19.56 1.21 3.55
C ARG A 179 -18.15 1.39 3.03
N ILE A 180 -17.96 2.52 2.36
CA ILE A 180 -16.68 2.97 1.85
C ILE A 180 -15.95 3.72 2.97
N LYS A 181 -14.68 3.39 3.23
CA LYS A 181 -13.89 4.01 4.30
C LYS A 181 -12.88 5.01 3.81
N ALA A 182 -12.28 4.78 2.66
CA ALA A 182 -11.29 5.67 2.11
C ALA A 182 -11.47 5.81 0.61
N LEU A 183 -11.16 7.00 0.14
CA LEU A 183 -11.24 7.37 -1.26
C LEU A 183 -9.95 8.13 -1.62
N TYR A 184 -9.39 7.80 -2.76
CA TYR A 184 -8.18 8.42 -3.28
C TYR A 184 -8.34 8.67 -4.77
N ASN A 185 -7.96 9.84 -5.24
CA ASN A 185 -7.99 10.20 -6.65
C ASN A 185 -6.58 10.54 -7.15
N PHE A 186 -6.32 10.24 -8.41
CA PHE A 186 -5.13 10.70 -9.10
C PHE A 186 -5.38 10.79 -10.61
N LYS A 187 -4.54 11.56 -11.29
CA LYS A 187 -4.56 11.67 -12.76
C LYS A 187 -3.38 10.90 -13.33
N MET A 188 -3.62 10.06 -14.34
CA MET A 188 -2.59 9.35 -15.11
C MET A 188 -2.91 9.47 -16.60
N GLU A 189 -1.95 9.93 -17.41
CA GLU A 189 -2.08 9.94 -18.88
C GLU A 189 -3.35 10.64 -19.42
N GLY A 190 -3.89 11.62 -18.68
CA GLY A 190 -5.13 12.31 -19.03
C GLY A 190 -6.40 11.69 -18.44
N LEU A 191 -6.34 10.44 -17.98
CA LEU A 191 -7.43 9.73 -17.30
C LEU A 191 -7.49 10.13 -15.81
N HIS A 192 -8.70 10.34 -15.31
CA HIS A 192 -8.94 10.59 -13.89
C HIS A 192 -9.35 9.29 -13.22
N ILE A 193 -8.47 8.74 -12.39
CA ILE A 193 -8.72 7.47 -11.72
C ILE A 193 -9.15 7.74 -10.29
N LEU A 194 -10.25 7.12 -9.90
CA LEU A 194 -10.77 7.10 -8.54
C LEU A 194 -10.59 5.72 -7.95
N VAL A 195 -9.96 5.63 -6.78
CA VAL A 195 -9.80 4.38 -6.05
C VAL A 195 -10.62 4.45 -4.78
N THR A 196 -11.48 3.45 -4.60
CA THR A 196 -12.37 3.30 -3.45
C THR A 196 -11.97 2.07 -2.64
N ALA A 197 -11.94 2.22 -1.33
CA ALA A 197 -11.67 1.14 -0.39
C ALA A 197 -12.85 0.98 0.59
N SER A 198 -13.38 -0.23 0.67
CA SER A 198 -14.57 -0.54 1.47
C SER A 198 -14.27 -1.50 2.61
N SER A 199 -15.19 -1.51 3.59
CA SER A 199 -15.15 -2.46 4.71
C SER A 199 -15.47 -3.90 4.30
N ASP A 200 -15.97 -4.13 3.08
CA ASP A 200 -16.14 -5.45 2.47
C ASP A 200 -14.79 -6.14 2.16
N GLY A 201 -13.69 -5.39 2.17
CA GLY A 201 -12.34 -5.86 1.86
C GLY A 201 -11.92 -5.71 0.41
N TYR A 202 -12.78 -5.12 -0.43
CA TYR A 202 -12.49 -4.79 -1.81
C TYR A 202 -11.88 -3.39 -1.94
N ILE A 203 -10.87 -3.31 -2.81
CA ILE A 203 -10.37 -2.08 -3.39
C ILE A 203 -10.80 -2.08 -4.86
N LYS A 204 -11.50 -1.03 -5.29
CA LYS A 204 -11.93 -0.88 -6.68
C LYS A 204 -11.33 0.39 -7.27
N ALA A 205 -10.90 0.33 -8.51
CA ALA A 205 -10.45 1.49 -9.28
C ALA A 205 -11.42 1.77 -10.41
N TRP A 206 -11.76 3.04 -10.58
CA TRP A 206 -12.76 3.54 -11.50
C TRP A 206 -12.12 4.58 -12.42
N ASN A 207 -12.42 4.52 -13.71
CA ASN A 207 -12.09 5.59 -14.64
C ASN A 207 -13.24 6.61 -14.68
N LEU A 208 -12.90 7.87 -14.43
CA LEU A 208 -13.80 9.02 -14.50
C LEU A 208 -13.48 9.84 -15.74
N ASP A 209 -14.47 9.94 -16.62
CA ASP A 209 -14.42 10.87 -17.75
C ASP A 209 -15.05 12.20 -17.31
N ILE A 210 -14.22 13.24 -17.12
CA ILE A 210 -14.69 14.55 -16.63
C ILE A 210 -15.71 15.18 -17.58
N ASP A 211 -15.51 15.01 -18.90
CA ASP A 211 -16.38 15.59 -19.92
C ASP A 211 -17.78 14.95 -19.93
N LYS A 212 -17.93 13.75 -19.34
CA LYS A 212 -19.18 12.98 -19.27
C LYS A 212 -19.45 12.48 -17.86
N ILE A 213 -19.26 13.36 -16.88
CA ILE A 213 -19.30 12.97 -15.47
C ILE A 213 -20.67 12.49 -15.00
N GLU A 214 -21.75 12.84 -15.71
CA GLU A 214 -23.12 12.35 -15.44
C GLU A 214 -23.25 10.83 -15.63
N ASN A 215 -22.38 10.23 -16.46
CA ASN A 215 -22.38 8.79 -16.65
C ASN A 215 -21.67 8.08 -15.49
N ALA A 216 -22.16 6.89 -15.14
CA ALA A 216 -21.49 6.05 -14.17
C ALA A 216 -20.06 5.71 -14.64
N PRO A 217 -19.04 5.83 -13.78
CA PRO A 217 -17.67 5.55 -14.16
C PRO A 217 -17.47 4.08 -14.49
N SER A 218 -16.50 3.80 -15.36
CA SER A 218 -16.14 2.43 -15.72
C SER A 218 -15.22 1.81 -14.67
N LEU A 219 -15.53 0.58 -14.26
CA LEU A 219 -14.68 -0.19 -13.36
C LEU A 219 -13.44 -0.66 -14.13
N LEU A 220 -12.26 -0.27 -13.68
CA LEU A 220 -10.98 -0.69 -14.26
C LEU A 220 -10.48 -1.99 -13.64
N CYS A 221 -10.48 -2.05 -12.30
CA CYS A 221 -10.05 -3.24 -11.59
C CYS A 221 -10.69 -3.35 -10.21
N GLU A 222 -10.73 -4.58 -9.72
CA GLU A 222 -11.13 -4.90 -8.36
C GLU A 222 -10.14 -5.89 -7.74
N VAL A 223 -9.81 -5.67 -6.47
CA VAL A 223 -8.90 -6.52 -5.70
C VAL A 223 -9.50 -6.79 -4.34
N ASN A 224 -9.62 -8.07 -3.99
CA ASN A 224 -10.08 -8.49 -2.66
C ASN A 224 -8.87 -8.74 -1.74
N THR A 225 -8.81 -7.99 -0.65
CA THR A 225 -7.74 -8.11 0.36
C THR A 225 -8.09 -9.07 1.50
N LYS A 226 -9.34 -9.56 1.57
CA LYS A 226 -9.94 -10.36 2.66
C LYS A 226 -9.86 -9.71 4.05
N ALA A 227 -9.42 -8.45 4.12
CA ALA A 227 -9.21 -7.71 5.34
C ALA A 227 -10.08 -6.45 5.32
N ARG A 228 -10.49 -5.98 6.50
CA ARG A 228 -11.24 -4.74 6.61
C ARG A 228 -10.31 -3.54 6.44
N LEU A 229 -10.56 -2.75 5.41
CA LEU A 229 -9.74 -1.59 5.08
C LEU A 229 -10.16 -0.37 5.90
N THR A 230 -9.16 0.37 6.40
CA THR A 230 -9.36 1.59 7.22
C THR A 230 -8.87 2.85 6.53
N CYS A 231 -7.79 2.74 5.74
CA CYS A 231 -7.20 3.84 5.01
C CYS A 231 -6.68 3.34 3.66
N LEU A 232 -6.56 4.27 2.72
CA LEU A 232 -6.05 4.02 1.37
C LEU A 232 -5.11 5.15 0.97
N ALA A 233 -3.98 4.80 0.39
CA ALA A 233 -3.09 5.71 -0.31
C ALA A 233 -2.56 4.99 -1.54
N VAL A 234 -2.50 5.70 -2.67
CA VAL A 234 -1.96 5.16 -3.92
C VAL A 234 -0.58 5.74 -4.15
N TRP A 235 0.40 4.88 -4.39
CA TRP A 235 1.74 5.27 -4.79
C TRP A 235 1.93 4.99 -6.28
N LEU A 236 2.26 6.03 -7.02
CA LEU A 236 2.61 5.93 -8.44
C LEU A 236 4.13 5.96 -8.55
N LYS A 237 4.70 4.96 -9.22
CA LYS A 237 6.12 4.99 -9.56
C LYS A 237 6.30 6.05 -10.65
N ARG A 238 6.90 7.18 -10.27
CA ARG A 238 7.41 8.16 -11.24
C ARG A 238 8.84 7.75 -11.55
N ASP A 239 9.13 7.44 -12.81
CA ASP A 239 10.50 7.28 -13.26
C ASP A 239 11.12 8.69 -13.28
N PHE A 240 11.94 8.99 -12.27
CA PHE A 240 12.69 10.24 -12.22
C PHE A 240 13.90 10.12 -13.13
N GLU A 241 13.90 10.83 -14.26
CA GLU A 241 15.16 11.20 -14.91
C GLU A 241 15.94 12.08 -13.93
N THR A 242 17.14 11.63 -13.59
CA THR A 242 17.96 12.23 -12.54
C THR A 242 18.76 13.38 -13.15
N GLU A 243 18.25 14.61 -13.12
CA GLU A 243 19.10 15.78 -13.31
C GLU A 243 19.95 15.99 -12.04
N GLN A 244 21.24 15.67 -12.16
CA GLN A 244 22.23 15.91 -11.12
C GLN A 244 22.54 17.41 -11.04
N ILE A 245 22.18 18.04 -9.93
CA ILE A 245 22.68 19.39 -9.59
C ILE A 245 23.95 19.21 -8.73
N PRO A 246 25.08 19.90 -9.02
CA PRO A 246 26.31 19.77 -8.24
C PRO A 246 26.14 20.37 -6.85
N VAL A 247 26.56 19.63 -5.82
CA VAL A 247 26.60 20.06 -4.42
C VAL A 247 27.99 20.63 -4.13
N GLU A 248 28.10 21.94 -3.91
CA GLU A 248 29.24 22.53 -3.22
C GLU A 248 29.04 22.46 -1.71
N ALA A 249 30.06 21.94 -1.04
CA ALA A 249 30.11 21.70 0.38
C ALA A 249 30.68 22.91 1.13
N THR A 250 30.00 23.34 2.18
CA THR A 250 30.65 24.08 3.28
C THR A 250 30.13 23.60 4.62
N THR A 251 31.03 22.93 5.32
CA THR A 251 31.01 22.52 6.72
C THR A 251 31.05 23.72 7.67
N SER A 252 30.19 23.73 8.69
CA SER A 252 30.58 24.25 10.01
C SER A 252 29.75 23.57 11.10
N SER A 253 30.48 23.00 12.05
CA SER A 253 30.00 22.23 13.21
C SER A 253 29.78 23.14 14.41
N SER A 254 28.68 22.94 15.13
CA SER A 254 28.59 23.33 16.54
C SER A 254 27.79 22.28 17.33
N GLN A 255 28.45 21.74 18.36
CA GLN A 255 27.91 20.78 19.33
C GLN A 255 27.14 21.55 20.41
N VAL A 256 25.97 21.05 20.81
CA VAL A 256 25.30 21.45 22.05
C VAL A 256 24.82 20.20 22.79
N HIS A 257 25.18 20.14 24.07
CA HIS A 257 24.92 19.07 25.03
C HIS A 257 23.41 18.84 25.27
N GLU A 258 23.03 17.56 25.34
CA GLU A 258 21.67 17.11 25.69
C GLU A 258 21.70 16.50 27.10
N ALA A 259 20.82 16.99 27.98
CA ALA A 259 20.63 16.48 29.34
C ALA A 259 19.44 15.51 29.37
N GLU A 260 19.65 14.31 29.92
CA GLU A 260 18.65 13.24 30.06
C GLU A 260 17.61 13.53 31.14
N GLN A 261 16.33 13.24 30.85
CA GLN A 261 15.26 12.94 31.83
C GLN A 261 14.10 12.11 31.19
N PRO A 262 13.27 11.41 31.99
CA PRO A 262 13.05 9.96 31.85
C PRO A 262 11.84 9.52 31.01
N SER A 263 11.87 8.23 30.65
CA SER A 263 11.00 7.54 29.69
C SER A 263 9.56 7.27 30.17
N LEU A 264 8.58 7.91 29.51
CA LEU A 264 7.20 7.44 29.45
C LEU A 264 6.98 6.67 28.14
N LYS A 265 6.28 5.52 28.21
CA LYS A 265 6.08 4.60 27.07
C LYS A 265 5.25 5.27 25.96
N LYS A 266 5.93 5.81 24.95
CA LYS A 266 5.31 6.41 23.75
C LYS A 266 4.98 5.33 22.71
N LYS A 267 3.78 5.39 22.13
CA LYS A 267 3.37 4.50 21.03
C LYS A 267 4.05 4.94 19.73
N LYS A 268 4.77 4.03 19.09
CA LYS A 268 5.55 4.28 17.86
C LYS A 268 4.73 3.87 16.63
N ILE A 269 4.73 4.70 15.60
CA ILE A 269 4.16 4.39 14.28
C ILE A 269 5.32 4.29 13.29
N TYR A 270 5.33 3.21 12.51
CA TYR A 270 6.37 2.89 11.52
C TYR A 270 5.87 3.18 10.11
N LEU A 271 6.66 3.91 9.33
CA LEU A 271 6.41 4.17 7.90
C LEU A 271 7.34 3.29 7.06
N CYS A 272 6.79 2.52 6.12
CA CYS A 272 7.54 1.65 5.22
C CYS A 272 7.23 2.01 3.76
N ASN A 273 8.25 2.08 2.90
CA ASN A 273 8.06 2.14 1.45
C ASN A 273 8.67 0.89 0.77
N CYS A 274 8.04 0.45 -0.32
CA CYS A 274 8.37 -0.77 -1.04
C CYS A 274 9.20 -0.43 -2.28
N SER A 275 10.53 -0.46 -2.18
CA SER A 275 11.37 -0.43 -3.39
C SER A 275 11.29 -1.79 -4.11
N CYS A 276 11.20 -1.73 -5.44
CA CYS A 276 11.25 -2.88 -6.31
C CYS A 276 12.72 -3.13 -6.68
N ILE A 277 13.30 -4.16 -6.05
CA ILE A 277 14.56 -4.74 -6.50
C ILE A 277 14.17 -6.04 -7.20
N ARG A 278 14.67 -6.21 -8.43
CA ARG A 278 14.47 -7.41 -9.28
C ARG A 278 14.49 -8.67 -8.43
N GLU A 279 13.44 -9.47 -8.56
CA GLU A 279 13.31 -10.79 -7.95
C GLU A 279 14.54 -11.64 -8.26
N MET A 280 15.43 -11.76 -7.29
CA MET A 280 16.33 -12.90 -7.22
C MET A 280 15.62 -13.93 -6.34
N GLY A 281 14.92 -14.80 -7.06
CA GLY A 281 13.96 -15.86 -6.72
C GLY A 281 13.91 -16.39 -5.29
N LEU A 282 12.68 -16.40 -4.74
CA LEU A 282 12.26 -17.47 -3.82
C LEU A 282 12.47 -18.88 -4.44
N ASP A 283 12.49 -18.97 -5.77
CA ASP A 283 12.72 -20.20 -6.53
C ASP A 283 14.07 -20.84 -6.20
N TRP A 284 15.12 -20.04 -6.02
CA TRP A 284 16.48 -20.54 -5.74
C TRP A 284 16.62 -21.18 -4.35
N ILE A 285 15.80 -20.77 -3.38
CA ILE A 285 15.82 -21.36 -2.04
C ILE A 285 15.23 -22.78 -2.07
N GLY A 286 14.13 -22.97 -2.83
CA GLY A 286 13.52 -24.28 -3.04
C GLY A 286 14.43 -25.24 -3.82
N PHE A 287 15.04 -24.76 -4.90
CA PHE A 287 16.00 -25.56 -5.68
C PHE A 287 17.30 -25.83 -4.90
N GLY A 288 17.77 -24.88 -4.09
CA GLY A 288 18.91 -25.07 -3.19
C GLY A 288 18.67 -26.16 -2.15
N TYR A 289 17.47 -26.20 -1.56
CA TYR A 289 17.08 -27.26 -0.63
C TYR A 289 17.00 -28.63 -1.31
N ALA A 290 16.41 -28.70 -2.51
CA ALA A 290 16.34 -29.93 -3.30
C ALA A 290 17.74 -30.50 -3.65
N ALA A 291 18.68 -29.62 -4.03
CA ALA A 291 20.07 -30.00 -4.33
C ALA A 291 20.83 -30.49 -3.07
N LEU A 292 20.58 -29.89 -1.91
CA LEU A 292 21.19 -30.29 -0.65
C LEU A 292 20.70 -31.68 -0.21
N VAL A 293 19.41 -31.96 -0.33
CA VAL A 293 18.84 -33.29 0.00
C VAL A 293 19.36 -34.36 -0.95
N ALA A 294 19.45 -34.06 -2.25
CA ALA A 294 19.99 -35.00 -3.24
C ALA A 294 21.48 -35.29 -3.01
N SER A 295 22.29 -34.26 -2.72
CA SER A 295 23.72 -34.44 -2.42
C SER A 295 23.97 -35.20 -1.12
N GLY A 296 23.14 -34.99 -0.08
CA GLY A 296 23.18 -35.79 1.15
C GLY A 296 22.97 -37.28 0.92
N GLY A 297 22.05 -37.65 0.01
CA GLY A 297 21.83 -39.05 -0.39
C GLY A 297 23.02 -39.67 -1.12
N ILE A 298 23.68 -38.89 -2.01
CA ILE A 298 24.87 -39.32 -2.74
C ILE A 298 26.07 -39.51 -1.80
N ILE A 299 26.26 -38.59 -0.85
CA ILE A 299 27.33 -38.70 0.16
C ILE A 299 27.10 -39.91 1.07
N GLY A 300 25.85 -40.15 1.48
CA GLY A 300 25.48 -41.35 2.25
C GLY A 300 25.80 -42.65 1.51
N TYR A 301 25.58 -42.68 0.19
CA TYR A 301 25.95 -43.82 -0.65
C TYR A 301 27.46 -43.97 -0.79
N ALA A 302 28.19 -42.89 -1.08
CA ALA A 302 29.65 -42.93 -1.24
C ALA A 302 30.37 -43.39 0.04
N LYS A 303 29.82 -43.07 1.21
CA LYS A 303 30.45 -43.38 2.50
C LYS A 303 30.06 -44.75 3.06
N ALA A 304 28.86 -45.25 2.78
CA ALA A 304 28.30 -46.46 3.41
C ALA A 304 27.83 -47.54 2.43
N GLY A 305 27.92 -47.32 1.11
CA GLY A 305 27.38 -48.24 0.09
C GLY A 305 25.86 -48.45 0.18
N SER A 306 25.15 -47.59 0.94
CA SER A 306 23.76 -47.78 1.31
C SER A 306 22.81 -47.35 0.19
N VAL A 307 22.23 -48.34 -0.50
CA VAL A 307 21.22 -48.13 -1.54
C VAL A 307 19.95 -47.43 -1.02
N PRO A 308 19.44 -47.74 0.19
CA PRO A 308 18.29 -47.04 0.75
C PRO A 308 18.50 -45.53 0.94
N SER A 309 19.71 -45.09 1.34
CA SER A 309 19.97 -43.65 1.52
C SER A 309 20.05 -42.89 0.20
N LEU A 310 20.55 -43.53 -0.86
CA LEU A 310 20.57 -42.94 -2.20
C LEU A 310 19.15 -42.79 -2.76
N ALA A 311 18.34 -43.84 -2.64
CA ALA A 311 16.95 -43.85 -3.11
C ALA A 311 16.11 -42.81 -2.34
N ALA A 312 16.29 -42.68 -1.03
CA ALA A 312 15.62 -41.67 -0.22
C ALA A 312 16.04 -40.25 -0.63
N GLY A 313 17.34 -39.97 -0.75
CA GLY A 313 17.83 -38.63 -1.10
C GLY A 313 17.36 -38.15 -2.48
N LEU A 314 17.33 -39.04 -3.47
CA LEU A 314 16.85 -38.71 -4.81
C LEU A 314 15.32 -38.58 -4.88
N LEU A 315 14.57 -39.40 -4.13
CA LEU A 315 13.11 -39.34 -4.09
C LEU A 315 12.63 -38.07 -3.36
N PHE A 316 13.17 -37.77 -2.18
CA PHE A 316 12.82 -36.56 -1.43
C PHE A 316 13.33 -35.29 -2.10
N GLY A 317 14.52 -35.33 -2.72
CA GLY A 317 15.04 -34.22 -3.54
C GLY A 317 14.16 -33.95 -4.77
N GLY A 318 13.68 -35.01 -5.43
CA GLY A 318 12.76 -34.90 -6.58
C GLY A 318 11.40 -34.32 -6.22
N ILE A 319 10.79 -34.75 -5.11
CA ILE A 319 9.52 -34.20 -4.62
C ILE A 319 9.67 -32.74 -4.19
N ALA A 320 10.77 -32.39 -3.51
CA ALA A 320 11.06 -31.01 -3.13
C ALA A 320 11.27 -30.12 -4.37
N GLY A 321 11.97 -30.61 -5.39
CA GLY A 321 12.14 -29.92 -6.67
C GLY A 321 10.82 -29.74 -7.44
N LEU A 322 9.92 -30.73 -7.39
CA LEU A 322 8.59 -30.63 -7.99
C LEU A 322 7.70 -29.62 -7.27
N GLY A 323 7.75 -29.58 -5.94
CA GLY A 323 7.05 -28.58 -5.13
C GLY A 323 7.55 -27.16 -5.42
N ALA A 324 8.87 -26.99 -5.55
CA ALA A 324 9.47 -25.72 -5.96
C ALA A 324 9.04 -25.32 -7.39
N TYR A 325 8.95 -26.28 -8.31
CA TYR A 325 8.46 -26.03 -9.67
C TYR A 325 6.97 -25.63 -9.72
N GLN A 326 6.11 -26.22 -8.90
CA GLN A 326 4.68 -25.84 -8.84
C GLN A 326 4.47 -24.42 -8.29
N LEU A 327 5.37 -23.93 -7.44
CA LEU A 327 5.39 -22.54 -6.99
C LEU A 327 6.06 -21.58 -7.99
N SER A 328 7.07 -22.05 -8.73
CA SER A 328 7.82 -21.25 -9.71
C SER A 328 6.98 -20.96 -10.96
N GLN A 329 6.73 -19.69 -11.26
CA GLN A 329 6.00 -19.28 -12.46
C GLN A 329 6.84 -19.27 -13.75
N ASP A 330 8.15 -19.50 -13.65
CA ASP A 330 9.08 -19.44 -14.79
C ASP A 330 9.19 -20.78 -15.57
N PRO A 331 8.89 -20.78 -16.89
CA PRO A 331 8.95 -21.99 -17.72
C PRO A 331 10.38 -22.48 -18.01
N LYS A 332 11.42 -21.67 -17.75
CA LYS A 332 12.82 -22.04 -18.01
C LYS A 332 13.41 -23.02 -16.98
N ASN A 333 12.84 -23.10 -15.78
CA ASN A 333 13.33 -23.96 -14.69
C ASN A 333 12.93 -25.45 -14.83
N ILE A 334 12.13 -25.80 -15.84
CA ILE A 334 11.65 -27.17 -16.11
C ILE A 334 12.81 -28.14 -16.34
N TRP A 335 13.82 -27.71 -17.09
CA TRP A 335 14.96 -28.54 -17.49
C TRP A 335 15.74 -29.09 -16.28
N LEU A 336 15.83 -28.34 -15.19
CA LEU A 336 16.50 -28.78 -13.96
C LEU A 336 15.78 -29.97 -13.31
N SER A 337 14.43 -29.97 -13.32
CA SER A 337 13.64 -31.09 -12.79
C SER A 337 13.65 -32.32 -13.71
N LEU A 338 13.70 -32.11 -15.03
CA LEU A 338 13.81 -33.18 -16.02
C LEU A 338 15.18 -33.87 -15.99
N ILE A 339 16.26 -33.11 -15.77
CA ILE A 339 17.61 -33.67 -15.63
C ILE A 339 17.74 -34.48 -14.33
N ALA A 340 17.20 -33.98 -13.22
CA ALA A 340 17.22 -34.69 -11.94
C ALA A 340 16.40 -35.99 -11.97
N SER A 341 15.25 -36.01 -12.66
CA SER A 341 14.45 -37.23 -12.82
C SER A 341 15.05 -38.20 -13.84
N GLY A 342 15.61 -37.71 -14.94
CA GLY A 342 16.27 -38.53 -15.97
C GLY A 342 17.53 -39.24 -15.46
N THR A 343 18.34 -38.57 -14.64
CA THR A 343 19.54 -39.18 -14.02
C THR A 343 19.17 -40.30 -13.03
N LEU A 344 18.11 -40.10 -12.24
CA LEU A 344 17.58 -41.14 -11.35
C LEU A 344 17.10 -42.37 -12.15
N ALA A 345 16.35 -42.15 -13.23
CA ALA A 345 15.84 -43.22 -14.09
C ALA A 345 16.98 -43.96 -14.81
N GLY A 346 18.00 -43.24 -15.29
CA GLY A 346 19.16 -43.83 -15.98
C GLY A 346 20.02 -44.70 -15.07
N ILE A 347 20.33 -44.22 -13.86
CA ILE A 347 21.16 -44.95 -12.88
C ILE A 347 20.43 -46.20 -12.37
N MET A 348 19.12 -46.09 -12.08
CA MET A 348 18.30 -47.24 -11.67
C MET A 348 18.10 -48.22 -12.84
N GLY A 349 17.90 -47.73 -14.07
CA GLY A 349 17.69 -48.54 -15.26
C GLY A 349 18.92 -49.36 -15.68
N MET A 350 20.12 -48.76 -15.68
CA MET A 350 21.37 -49.44 -16.05
C MET A 350 21.72 -50.59 -15.10
N ARG A 351 21.50 -50.44 -13.80
CA ARG A 351 21.81 -51.52 -12.84
C ARG A 351 20.77 -52.63 -12.85
N PHE A 352 19.52 -52.30 -13.22
CA PHE A 352 18.44 -53.28 -13.29
C PHE A 352 18.52 -54.16 -14.54
N TYR A 353 18.89 -53.59 -15.69
CA TYR A 353 19.18 -54.33 -16.92
C TYR A 353 20.20 -55.45 -16.70
N ASN A 354 21.18 -55.22 -15.82
CA ASN A 354 22.21 -56.19 -15.47
C ASN A 354 21.82 -57.17 -14.35
N SER A 355 20.62 -57.06 -13.74
CA SER A 355 20.24 -57.84 -12.54
C SER A 355 19.18 -58.92 -12.76
N GLY A 356 18.47 -58.90 -13.90
CA GLY A 356 17.60 -60.00 -14.37
C GLY A 356 16.40 -60.39 -13.48
N LYS A 357 16.02 -59.62 -12.46
CA LYS A 357 14.92 -59.96 -11.53
C LYS A 357 13.77 -58.97 -11.64
N ILE A 358 12.52 -59.45 -11.62
CA ILE A 358 11.30 -58.61 -11.72
C ILE A 358 10.67 -58.47 -10.32
N MET A 359 10.58 -57.24 -9.77
CA MET A 359 9.59 -56.79 -8.74
C MET A 359 9.86 -55.33 -8.27
N PRO A 360 9.08 -54.78 -7.31
CA PRO A 360 8.03 -53.74 -7.45
C PRO A 360 8.52 -52.32 -7.83
N ALA A 361 9.81 -52.13 -8.12
CA ALA A 361 10.38 -50.84 -8.52
C ALA A 361 9.90 -50.36 -9.90
N GLY A 362 9.39 -51.28 -10.74
CA GLY A 362 8.73 -50.92 -12.01
C GLY A 362 7.48 -50.05 -11.81
N LEU A 363 6.85 -50.12 -10.64
CA LEU A 363 5.70 -49.28 -10.28
C LEU A 363 6.13 -47.84 -9.95
N ILE A 364 7.33 -47.68 -9.36
CA ILE A 364 7.93 -46.37 -9.04
C ILE A 364 8.56 -45.74 -10.28
N ALA A 365 9.23 -46.54 -11.11
CA ALA A 365 9.71 -46.09 -12.43
C ALA A 365 8.55 -45.71 -13.35
N GLY A 366 7.46 -46.50 -13.35
CA GLY A 366 6.23 -46.19 -14.05
C GLY A 366 5.57 -44.91 -13.55
N ALA A 367 5.56 -44.66 -12.23
CA ALA A 367 5.06 -43.41 -11.66
C ALA A 367 5.90 -42.19 -12.09
N SER A 368 7.23 -42.33 -12.15
CA SER A 368 8.12 -41.27 -12.63
C SER A 368 7.91 -40.98 -14.12
N LEU A 369 7.79 -42.01 -14.95
CA LEU A 369 7.55 -41.88 -16.39
C LEU A 369 6.15 -41.30 -16.70
N MET A 370 5.14 -41.69 -15.92
CA MET A 370 3.79 -41.11 -15.99
C MET A 370 3.78 -39.64 -15.55
N MET A 371 4.59 -39.27 -14.55
CA MET A 371 4.73 -37.88 -14.11
C MET A 371 5.42 -37.02 -15.18
N VAL A 372 6.45 -37.55 -15.85
CA VAL A 372 7.10 -36.91 -17.01
C VAL A 372 6.12 -36.75 -18.18
N GLY A 373 5.33 -37.79 -18.48
CA GLY A 373 4.29 -37.73 -19.52
C GLY A 373 3.21 -36.69 -19.21
N ARG A 374 2.75 -36.59 -17.95
CA ARG A 374 1.82 -35.54 -17.50
C ARG A 374 2.42 -34.14 -17.55
N LEU A 375 3.71 -33.98 -17.25
CA LEU A 375 4.39 -32.69 -17.41
C LEU A 375 4.51 -32.29 -18.88
N GLY A 376 4.85 -33.24 -19.77
CA GLY A 376 4.93 -33.04 -21.21
C GLY A 376 3.58 -32.63 -21.83
N LEU A 377 2.49 -33.29 -21.43
CA LEU A 377 1.13 -32.92 -21.86
C LEU A 377 0.74 -31.51 -21.38
N LYS A 378 1.08 -31.13 -20.15
CA LYS A 378 0.85 -29.77 -19.62
C LYS A 378 1.69 -28.69 -20.32
N MET A 379 2.81 -29.05 -20.98
CA MET A 379 3.55 -28.12 -21.85
C MET A 379 2.83 -27.88 -23.19
N TYR A 380 2.07 -28.86 -23.69
CA TYR A 380 1.32 -28.73 -24.95
C TYR A 380 0.06 -27.87 -24.81
N ASP A 381 -0.57 -27.87 -23.63
CA ASP A 381 -1.81 -27.12 -23.34
C ASP A 381 -1.60 -25.64 -22.96
N LYS A 382 -0.36 -25.17 -22.80
CA LYS A 382 -0.10 -23.73 -22.56
C LYS A 382 0.14 -23.04 -23.91
N PRO A 383 -0.76 -22.18 -24.41
CA PRO A 383 -0.49 -21.42 -25.61
C PRO A 383 0.72 -20.51 -25.36
N HIS A 384 1.70 -20.60 -26.25
CA HIS A 384 2.79 -19.65 -26.37
C HIS A 384 2.22 -18.30 -26.80
N ASN A 385 1.76 -17.48 -25.85
CA ASN A 385 1.69 -16.05 -26.08
C ASN A 385 3.06 -15.47 -25.75
N GLY A 386 3.81 -15.20 -26.83
CA GLY A 386 5.01 -14.36 -26.81
C GLY A 386 4.68 -12.88 -26.65
#